data_AF-A0A2K3IZY0-F1
#
_entry.id   AF-A0A2K3IZY0-F1
#
_cell.length_a   1.000
_cell.length_b   1.000
_cell.length_c   1.000
_cell.angle_alpha   90.00
_cell.angle_beta   90.00
_cell.angle_gamma   90.00
#
_symmetry.space_group_name_H-M   'P 1'
#
loop_
_entity.id
_entity.type
_entity.pdbx_description
1 polymer ?
#
loop_
_entity_poly.entity_id
_entity_poly.type
_entity_poly.pdbx_seq_one_letter_code
_entity_poly.pdbx_strand_id
1 'polypeptide(L)'
;MSKLTYVYWVHLPDHHIKTDGYVGISIEPAQRWKNHKKQSTNCSHFKNAIDKYKDQLIWEIIYEGPEEGASQIEEYFRPEPGIGWNINQGGRIATMLNRKHSEKTKQKMSKAGKGRKKSEEHKAKIGKANKGKAGFPGASNPRARKVQCIETGEIFETVKDAAIWINRNSTAILAHLSGRTSHSGGYTWKYLS
;
A
#
# COMPACT_ATOMS: atom_id res chain seq x y z
N MET A 1 -5.97 -23.77 25.72
CA MET A 1 -5.87 -22.89 26.91
C MET A 1 -5.92 -21.46 26.42
N SER A 2 -6.88 -20.67 26.88
CA SER A 2 -6.91 -19.22 26.62
C SER A 2 -5.64 -18.61 27.21
N LYS A 3 -4.96 -17.74 26.45
CA LYS A 3 -3.78 -17.04 26.97
C LYS A 3 -4.25 -15.95 27.92
N LEU A 4 -3.67 -15.92 29.12
CA LEU A 4 -3.84 -14.80 30.04
C LEU A 4 -3.31 -13.53 29.39
N THR A 5 -4.10 -12.48 29.48
CA THR A 5 -3.85 -11.17 28.90
C THR A 5 -3.98 -10.14 30.01
N TYR A 6 -3.07 -9.16 29.99
CA TYR A 6 -2.95 -8.15 31.03
C TYR A 6 -3.25 -6.78 30.44
N VAL A 7 -3.94 -5.96 31.22
CA VAL A 7 -4.03 -4.52 30.97
C VAL A 7 -3.16 -3.83 32.01
N TYR A 8 -2.31 -2.94 31.54
CA TYR A 8 -1.43 -2.14 32.39
C TYR A 8 -1.66 -0.65 32.12
N TRP A 9 -1.46 0.15 33.16
CA TRP A 9 -1.50 1.60 33.11
C TRP A 9 -0.13 2.16 33.48
N VAL A 10 0.31 3.18 32.73
CA VAL A 10 1.59 3.86 32.94
C VAL A 10 1.32 5.34 33.10
N HIS A 11 1.68 5.91 34.24
CA HIS A 11 1.21 7.24 34.61
C HIS A 11 2.14 7.95 35.60
N LEU A 12 1.86 9.22 35.87
CA LEU A 12 2.46 9.98 36.97
C LEU A 12 1.58 9.87 38.22
N PRO A 13 2.10 10.11 39.43
CA PRO A 13 1.33 10.00 40.67
C PRO A 13 -0.02 10.73 40.66
N ASP A 14 -0.10 11.92 40.05
CA ASP A 14 -1.31 12.76 40.05
C ASP A 14 -2.27 12.50 38.88
N HIS A 15 -1.99 11.50 38.04
CA HIS A 15 -2.80 11.20 36.87
C HIS A 15 -4.08 10.45 37.23
N HIS A 16 -5.10 10.60 36.38
CA HIS A 16 -6.34 9.83 36.46
C HIS A 16 -6.51 8.92 35.24
N ILE A 17 -6.78 7.63 35.47
CA ILE A 17 -6.73 6.58 34.43
C ILE A 17 -7.64 6.80 33.23
N LYS A 18 -8.77 7.50 33.40
CA LYS A 18 -9.72 7.77 32.31
C LYS A 18 -9.33 8.96 31.42
N THR A 19 -8.34 9.75 31.83
CA THR A 19 -7.99 11.01 31.18
C THR A 19 -6.50 11.06 30.81
N ASP A 20 -5.64 10.42 31.59
CA ASP A 20 -4.19 10.60 31.56
C ASP A 20 -3.42 9.27 31.54
N GLY A 21 -2.12 9.39 31.25
CA GLY A 21 -1.21 8.25 31.20
C GLY A 21 -1.42 7.38 29.95
N TYR A 22 -0.91 6.16 29.99
CA TYR A 22 -0.97 5.20 28.90
C TYR A 22 -1.59 3.89 29.37
N VAL A 23 -2.73 3.50 28.80
CA VAL A 23 -3.33 2.18 29.04
C VAL A 23 -3.01 1.27 27.86
N GLY A 24 -2.50 0.07 28.12
CA GLY A 24 -2.14 -0.89 27.08
C GLY A 24 -2.46 -2.33 27.45
N ILE A 25 -2.76 -3.14 26.43
CA ILE A 25 -3.00 -4.58 26.55
C ILE A 25 -1.77 -5.39 26.10
N SER A 26 -1.43 -6.47 26.81
CA SER A 26 -0.36 -7.39 26.40
C SER A 26 -0.50 -8.76 27.04
N ILE A 27 -0.06 -9.80 26.34
CA ILE A 27 0.14 -11.15 26.88
C ILE A 27 1.44 -11.20 27.72
N GLU A 28 2.42 -10.35 27.42
CA GLU A 28 3.72 -10.34 28.11
C GLU A 28 4.16 -8.89 28.45
N PRO A 29 3.62 -8.31 29.53
CA PRO A 29 3.87 -6.92 29.91
C PRO A 29 5.35 -6.57 30.05
N ALA A 30 6.14 -7.42 30.70
CA ALA A 30 7.57 -7.18 30.91
C ALA A 30 8.33 -6.97 29.60
N GLN A 31 8.06 -7.79 28.59
CA GLN A 31 8.68 -7.65 27.28
C GLN A 31 8.11 -6.45 26.51
N ARG A 32 6.82 -6.17 26.66
CA ARG A 32 6.18 -4.99 26.06
C ARG A 32 6.77 -3.69 26.61
N TRP A 33 7.04 -3.61 27.91
CA TRP A 33 7.66 -2.46 28.57
C TRP A 33 9.09 -2.24 28.08
N LYS A 34 9.89 -3.31 27.93
CA LYS A 34 11.22 -3.23 27.29
C LYS A 34 11.11 -2.69 25.86
N ASN A 35 10.14 -3.16 25.09
CA ASN A 35 9.93 -2.72 23.71
C ASN A 35 9.51 -1.24 23.62
N HIS A 36 8.72 -0.73 24.57
CA HIS A 36 8.36 0.69 24.63
C HIS A 36 9.56 1.62 24.89
N LYS A 37 10.59 1.14 25.59
CA LYS A 37 11.82 1.91 25.86
C LYS A 37 12.77 1.98 24.65
N LYS A 38 12.57 1.16 23.61
CA LYS A 38 13.41 1.17 22.40
C LYS A 38 13.14 2.40 21.52
N GLN A 39 14.16 2.82 20.75
CA GLN A 39 14.08 3.97 19.85
C GLN A 39 13.10 3.76 18.69
N SER A 40 12.86 2.51 18.26
CA SER A 40 12.04 2.17 17.10
C SER A 40 10.55 1.96 17.40
N THR A 41 9.97 2.66 18.38
CA THR A 41 8.56 2.45 18.77
C THR A 41 7.60 3.32 17.96
N ASN A 42 6.48 2.74 17.52
CA ASN A 42 5.41 3.43 16.79
C ASN A 42 4.45 4.22 17.72
N CYS A 43 4.71 4.26 19.03
CA CYS A 43 3.92 4.99 20.02
C CYS A 43 4.60 6.30 20.41
N SER A 44 4.62 7.28 19.49
CA SER A 44 5.36 8.55 19.66
C SER A 44 5.01 9.31 20.95
N HIS A 45 3.73 9.49 21.26
CA HIS A 45 3.29 10.23 22.45
C HIS A 45 3.74 9.55 23.75
N PHE A 46 3.55 8.24 23.85
CA PHE A 46 3.97 7.49 25.03
C PHE A 46 5.51 7.43 25.15
N LYS A 47 6.23 7.32 24.03
CA LYS A 47 7.70 7.38 24.04
C LYS A 47 8.20 8.72 24.56
N ASN A 48 7.62 9.82 24.09
CA ASN A 48 7.97 11.15 24.57
C ASN A 48 7.73 11.29 26.08
N ALA A 49 6.66 10.69 26.60
CA ALA A 49 6.40 10.65 28.04
C ALA A 49 7.45 9.82 28.80
N ILE A 50 7.82 8.64 28.28
CA ILE A 50 8.90 7.81 28.84
C ILE A 50 10.22 8.60 28.92
N ASP A 51 10.59 9.28 27.84
CA ASP A 51 11.84 10.03 27.78
C ASP A 51 11.84 11.26 28.68
N LYS A 52 10.67 11.90 28.83
CA LYS A 52 10.51 13.11 29.63
C LYS A 52 10.50 12.81 31.13
N TYR A 53 9.73 11.81 31.56
CA TYR A 53 9.45 11.57 32.99
C TYR A 53 10.26 10.43 33.59
N LYS A 54 10.80 9.51 32.76
CA LYS A 54 11.72 8.44 33.16
C LYS A 54 11.26 7.69 34.42
N ASP A 55 11.97 7.84 35.52
CA ASP A 55 11.75 7.11 36.78
C ASP A 55 10.55 7.60 37.58
N GLN A 56 9.93 8.73 37.19
CA GLN A 56 8.68 9.22 37.80
C GLN A 56 7.45 8.43 37.34
N LEU A 57 7.61 7.58 36.33
CA LEU A 57 6.51 6.80 35.77
C LEU A 57 6.23 5.56 36.61
N ILE A 58 4.98 5.45 37.05
CA ILE A 58 4.44 4.27 37.71
C ILE A 58 3.94 3.31 36.63
N TRP A 59 4.29 2.04 36.76
CA TRP A 59 3.85 0.97 35.87
C TRP A 59 3.05 -0.02 36.69
N GLU A 60 1.74 -0.11 36.45
CA GLU A 60 0.86 -0.98 37.22
C GLU A 60 -0.01 -1.87 36.32
N ILE A 61 -0.29 -3.08 36.79
CA ILE A 61 -1.24 -4.00 36.15
C ILE A 61 -2.60 -3.76 36.80
N ILE A 62 -3.57 -3.37 35.99
CA ILE A 62 -4.93 -3.03 36.45
C ILE A 62 -5.94 -4.14 36.17
N TYR A 63 -5.57 -5.11 35.32
CA TYR A 63 -6.40 -6.27 35.00
C TYR A 63 -5.54 -7.44 34.54
N GLU A 64 -5.94 -8.64 34.96
CA GLU A 64 -5.42 -9.93 34.51
C GLU A 64 -6.61 -10.85 34.21
N GLY A 65 -6.65 -11.42 33.00
CA GLY A 65 -7.76 -12.31 32.62
C GLY A 65 -7.73 -12.73 31.15
N PRO A 66 -8.84 -13.24 30.61
CA PRO A 66 -8.95 -13.58 29.20
C PRO A 66 -8.85 -12.32 28.31
N GLU A 67 -8.43 -12.53 27.05
CA GLU A 67 -8.27 -11.46 26.04
C GLU A 67 -9.53 -10.62 25.85
N GLU A 68 -10.72 -11.24 25.86
CA GLU A 68 -11.99 -10.53 25.70
C GLU A 68 -12.24 -9.54 26.84
N GLY A 69 -12.03 -9.96 28.09
CA GLY A 69 -12.14 -9.08 29.25
C GLY A 69 -11.11 -7.96 29.21
N ALA A 70 -9.86 -8.28 28.85
CA ALA A 70 -8.81 -7.28 28.73
C ALA A 70 -9.11 -6.24 27.62
N SER A 71 -9.72 -6.66 26.51
CA SER A 71 -10.17 -5.79 25.42
C SER A 71 -11.29 -4.84 25.87
N GLN A 72 -12.28 -5.35 26.62
CA GLN A 72 -13.37 -4.54 27.19
C GLN A 72 -12.85 -3.52 28.19
N ILE A 73 -11.90 -3.90 29.04
CA ILE A 73 -11.25 -3.00 29.99
C ILE A 73 -10.45 -1.91 29.26
N GLU A 74 -9.70 -2.27 28.21
CA GLU A 74 -8.99 -1.28 27.40
C GLU A 74 -9.96 -0.29 26.73
N GLU A 75 -11.09 -0.76 26.20
CA GLU A 75 -12.14 0.08 25.64
C GLU A 75 -12.78 0.99 26.69
N TYR A 76 -13.05 0.48 27.88
CA TYR A 76 -13.65 1.24 28.98
C TYR A 76 -12.78 2.43 29.42
N PHE A 77 -11.46 2.23 29.49
CA PHE A 77 -10.53 3.31 29.84
C PHE A 77 -10.12 4.17 28.63
N ARG A 78 -10.30 3.67 27.41
CA ARG A 78 -9.99 4.40 26.16
C ARG A 78 -11.15 4.35 25.16
N PRO A 79 -12.34 4.88 25.51
CA PRO A 79 -13.51 4.83 24.65
C PRO A 79 -13.36 5.73 23.42
N GLU A 80 -12.46 6.71 23.47
CA GLU A 80 -12.17 7.65 22.39
C GLU A 80 -10.67 7.71 22.09
N PRO A 81 -10.26 8.10 20.86
CA PRO A 81 -8.86 8.34 20.54
C PRO A 81 -8.32 9.58 21.28
N GLY A 82 -7.03 9.57 21.62
CA GLY A 82 -6.35 10.75 22.19
C GLY A 82 -6.46 10.90 23.71
N ILE A 83 -6.86 9.85 24.45
CA ILE A 83 -6.85 9.85 25.91
C ILE A 83 -5.40 9.69 26.41
N GLY A 84 -4.95 10.63 27.24
CA GLY A 84 -3.58 10.66 27.78
C GLY A 84 -2.50 10.56 26.69
N TRP A 85 -1.69 9.51 26.78
CA TRP A 85 -0.60 9.20 25.84
C TRP A 85 -1.02 8.17 24.77
N ASN A 86 -2.28 7.77 24.73
CA ASN A 86 -2.83 6.86 23.74
C ASN A 86 -3.34 7.60 22.50
N ILE A 87 -2.87 7.17 21.32
CA ILE A 87 -3.26 7.77 20.03
C ILE A 87 -4.60 7.23 19.54
N ASN A 88 -4.83 5.92 19.70
CA ASN A 88 -6.00 5.23 19.18
C ASN A 88 -6.98 4.91 20.30
N GLN A 89 -8.26 4.74 19.95
CA GLN A 89 -9.28 4.12 20.80
C GLN A 89 -8.85 2.69 21.21
N GLY A 90 -9.19 2.27 22.44
CA GLY A 90 -8.99 0.91 22.94
C GLY A 90 -10.00 -0.10 22.37
N GLY A 91 -9.81 -1.39 22.64
CA GLY A 91 -10.77 -2.45 22.28
C GLY A 91 -10.87 -2.80 20.80
N ARG A 92 -10.14 -2.08 19.94
CA ARG A 92 -10.09 -2.37 18.51
C ARG A 92 -8.93 -3.31 18.22
N ILE A 93 -9.22 -4.49 17.66
CA ILE A 93 -8.20 -5.28 16.96
C ILE A 93 -7.68 -4.39 15.83
N ALA A 94 -6.43 -3.92 15.95
CA ALA A 94 -5.81 -3.02 14.98
C ALA A 94 -5.42 -3.78 13.71
N THR A 95 -6.39 -4.35 12.99
CA THR A 95 -6.14 -4.84 11.63
C THR A 95 -6.05 -3.63 10.71
N MET A 96 -4.90 -3.46 10.07
CA MET A 96 -4.72 -2.47 9.00
C MET A 96 -5.51 -2.85 7.73
N LEU A 97 -5.98 -4.10 7.64
CA LEU A 97 -6.87 -4.55 6.57
C LEU A 97 -8.20 -3.77 6.63
N ASN A 98 -8.57 -3.14 5.53
CA ASN A 98 -9.83 -2.41 5.29
C ASN A 98 -9.99 -1.02 5.92
N ARG A 99 -8.93 -0.40 6.47
CA ARG A 99 -8.99 1.04 6.82
C ARG A 99 -9.09 1.90 5.55
N LYS A 100 -10.26 2.48 5.30
CA LYS A 100 -10.46 3.49 4.25
C LYS A 100 -10.14 4.88 4.81
N HIS A 101 -9.33 5.67 4.11
CA HIS A 101 -9.15 7.08 4.45
C HIS A 101 -10.49 7.83 4.35
N SER A 102 -10.71 8.77 5.28
CA SER A 102 -11.83 9.69 5.20
C SER A 102 -11.77 10.52 3.91
N GLU A 103 -12.91 10.99 3.42
CA GLU A 103 -12.97 11.80 2.20
C GLU A 103 -12.15 13.09 2.34
N LYS A 104 -12.19 13.72 3.52
CA LYS A 104 -11.36 14.89 3.85
C LYS A 104 -9.87 14.57 3.76
N THR A 105 -9.45 13.39 4.22
CA THR A 105 -8.04 12.95 4.13
C THR A 105 -7.63 12.68 2.68
N LYS A 106 -8.47 11.99 1.89
CA LYS A 106 -8.23 11.76 0.47
C LYS A 106 -8.08 13.06 -0.30
N GLN A 107 -8.95 14.04 -0.04
CA GLN A 107 -8.88 15.36 -0.66
C GLN A 107 -7.58 16.10 -0.31
N LYS A 108 -7.15 16.08 0.96
CA LYS A 108 -5.86 16.67 1.37
C LYS A 108 -4.69 16.03 0.63
N MET A 109 -4.66 14.70 0.54
CA MET A 109 -3.61 13.96 -0.17
C MET A 109 -3.61 14.28 -1.68
N SER A 110 -4.79 14.33 -2.30
CA SER A 110 -4.97 14.67 -3.71
C SER A 110 -4.45 16.08 -4.00
N LYS A 111 -4.85 17.08 -3.19
CA LYS A 111 -4.37 18.46 -3.32
C LYS A 111 -2.84 18.56 -3.18
N ALA A 112 -2.23 17.83 -2.25
CA ALA A 112 -0.78 17.82 -2.06
C ALA A 112 -0.01 17.15 -3.22
N GLY A 113 -0.63 16.18 -3.90
CA GLY A 113 -0.02 15.49 -5.04
C GLY A 113 -0.18 16.23 -6.38
N LYS A 114 -1.24 17.03 -6.52
CA LYS A 114 -1.57 17.71 -7.78
C LYS A 114 -0.48 18.74 -8.14
N GLY A 115 0.04 18.65 -9.37
CA GLY A 115 1.05 19.57 -9.89
C GLY A 115 2.49 19.30 -9.45
N ARG A 116 2.74 18.27 -8.63
CA ARG A 116 4.10 17.92 -8.20
C ARG A 116 4.90 17.34 -9.36
N LYS A 117 5.87 18.11 -9.87
CA LYS A 117 6.83 17.63 -10.88
C LYS A 117 7.86 16.71 -10.23
N LYS A 118 8.19 15.61 -10.92
CA LYS A 118 9.33 14.76 -10.55
C LYS A 118 10.63 15.48 -10.91
N SER A 119 11.66 15.33 -10.09
CA SER A 119 13.00 15.84 -10.40
C SER A 119 13.58 15.15 -11.63
N GLU A 120 14.51 15.81 -12.32
CA GLU A 120 15.20 15.22 -13.48
C GLU A 120 15.93 13.93 -13.12
N GLU A 121 16.57 13.89 -11.94
CA GLU A 121 17.22 12.68 -11.43
C GLU A 121 16.21 11.52 -11.26
N HIS A 122 15.01 11.80 -10.76
CA HIS A 122 13.97 10.78 -10.60
C HIS A 122 13.45 10.29 -11.95
N LYS A 123 13.27 11.19 -12.93
CA LYS A 123 12.92 10.81 -14.30
C LYS A 123 13.99 9.92 -14.93
N ALA A 124 15.27 10.25 -14.73
CA ALA A 124 16.38 9.45 -15.22
C ALA A 124 16.41 8.04 -14.61
N LYS A 125 16.14 7.91 -13.30
CA LYS A 125 16.03 6.59 -12.64
C LYS A 125 14.90 5.74 -13.22
N ILE A 126 13.72 6.33 -13.46
CA ILE A 126 12.60 5.64 -14.12
C ILE A 126 13.00 5.22 -15.54
N GLY A 127 13.62 6.13 -16.30
CA GLY A 127 14.11 5.85 -17.65
C GLY A 127 15.09 4.67 -17.68
N LYS A 128 16.08 4.65 -16.78
CA LYS A 128 17.04 3.55 -16.65
C LYS A 128 16.37 2.22 -16.28
N ALA A 129 15.40 2.25 -15.37
CA ALA A 129 14.68 1.05 -14.94
C ALA A 129 13.79 0.45 -16.04
N ASN A 130 13.30 1.30 -16.96
CA ASN A 130 12.43 0.91 -18.08
C ASN A 130 13.20 0.65 -19.38
N LYS A 131 14.46 1.10 -19.50
CA LYS A 131 15.28 0.87 -20.69
C LYS A 131 15.47 -0.63 -20.92
N GLY A 132 15.12 -1.12 -22.11
CA GLY A 132 15.15 -2.54 -22.46
C GLY A 132 13.96 -3.35 -21.94
N LYS A 133 13.13 -2.80 -21.04
CA LYS A 133 11.82 -3.35 -20.68
C LYS A 133 10.79 -2.81 -21.67
N ALA A 134 10.84 -3.29 -22.91
CA ALA A 134 9.71 -3.10 -23.79
C ALA A 134 8.50 -3.73 -23.09
N GLY A 135 7.44 -2.95 -22.86
CA GLY A 135 6.16 -3.54 -22.45
C GLY A 135 5.80 -4.58 -23.50
N PHE A 136 5.77 -5.85 -23.09
CA PHE A 136 5.45 -7.02 -23.89
C PHE A 136 5.63 -6.82 -25.43
N PRO A 137 6.86 -6.76 -25.98
CA PRO A 137 7.07 -6.50 -27.40
C PRO A 137 6.64 -7.69 -28.27
N GLY A 138 6.20 -7.40 -29.50
CA GLY A 138 5.89 -8.42 -30.50
C GLY A 138 4.85 -9.43 -29.99
N ALA A 139 5.13 -10.72 -30.21
CA ALA A 139 4.27 -11.83 -29.80
C ALA A 139 4.04 -11.94 -28.29
N SER A 140 4.92 -11.35 -27.46
CA SER A 140 4.72 -11.36 -26.00
C SER A 140 3.59 -10.43 -25.55
N ASN A 141 3.14 -9.50 -26.41
CA ASN A 141 1.99 -8.63 -26.14
C ASN A 141 0.70 -9.46 -26.01
N PRO A 142 -0.01 -9.43 -24.87
CA PRO A 142 -1.30 -10.13 -24.74
C PRO A 142 -2.37 -9.66 -25.74
N ARG A 143 -2.16 -8.49 -26.36
CA ARG A 143 -3.02 -7.93 -27.41
C ARG A 143 -2.49 -8.11 -28.84
N ALA A 144 -1.34 -8.77 -29.03
CA ALA A 144 -0.84 -9.09 -30.36
C ALA A 144 -1.80 -10.03 -31.08
N ARG A 145 -1.99 -9.80 -32.38
CA ARG A 145 -2.82 -10.64 -33.24
C ARG A 145 -1.98 -11.05 -34.44
N LYS A 146 -2.02 -12.34 -34.75
CA LYS A 146 -1.36 -12.89 -35.93
C LYS A 146 -2.06 -12.43 -37.19
N VAL A 147 -1.29 -12.21 -38.24
CA VAL A 147 -1.79 -11.80 -39.56
C VAL A 147 -1.18 -12.67 -40.64
N GLN A 148 -1.96 -12.93 -41.69
CA GLN A 148 -1.52 -13.70 -42.84
C GLN A 148 -1.59 -12.83 -44.11
N CYS A 149 -0.56 -12.91 -44.94
CA CYS A 149 -0.60 -12.42 -46.32
C CYS A 149 -1.31 -13.44 -47.21
N ILE A 150 -2.32 -13.01 -47.96
CA ILE A 150 -3.16 -13.92 -48.75
C ILE A 150 -2.39 -14.45 -49.98
N GLU A 151 -1.61 -13.60 -50.63
CA GLU A 151 -0.92 -13.92 -51.88
C GLU A 151 0.27 -14.86 -51.67
N THR A 152 1.04 -14.66 -50.60
CA THR A 152 2.24 -15.48 -50.32
C THR A 152 1.97 -16.61 -49.34
N GLY A 153 0.85 -16.56 -48.60
CA GLY A 153 0.53 -17.50 -47.54
C GLY A 153 1.29 -17.27 -46.22
N GLU A 154 2.25 -16.33 -46.19
CA GLU A 154 3.12 -16.03 -45.04
C GLU A 154 2.35 -15.57 -43.80
N ILE A 155 2.71 -16.10 -42.63
CA ILE A 155 2.06 -15.81 -41.35
C ILE A 155 3.04 -15.08 -40.44
N PHE A 156 2.57 -13.96 -39.87
CA PHE A 156 3.33 -13.12 -38.95
C PHE A 156 2.66 -13.11 -37.59
N GLU A 157 3.47 -13.19 -36.53
CA GLU A 157 2.98 -13.18 -35.14
C GLU A 157 2.35 -11.83 -34.77
N THR A 158 2.81 -10.73 -35.38
CA THR A 158 2.21 -9.41 -35.21
C THR A 158 2.10 -8.62 -36.51
N VAL A 159 1.18 -7.65 -36.52
CA VAL A 159 1.07 -6.64 -37.59
C VAL A 159 2.38 -5.87 -37.79
N LYS A 160 3.17 -5.68 -36.73
CA LYS A 160 4.44 -4.96 -36.82
C LYS A 160 5.46 -5.76 -37.61
N ASP A 161 5.53 -7.07 -37.40
CA ASP A 161 6.46 -7.96 -38.12
C ASP A 161 6.11 -8.01 -39.60
N ALA A 162 4.82 -8.12 -39.93
CA ALA A 162 4.32 -8.03 -41.30
C ALA A 162 4.65 -6.68 -41.97
N ALA A 163 4.54 -5.58 -41.21
CA ALA A 163 4.83 -4.25 -41.72
C ALA A 163 6.31 -4.03 -42.01
N ILE A 164 7.19 -4.57 -41.16
CA ILE A 164 8.63 -4.59 -41.38
C ILE A 164 8.96 -5.37 -42.67
N TRP A 165 8.30 -6.52 -42.88
CA TRP A 165 8.52 -7.36 -44.07
C TRP A 165 8.23 -6.63 -45.39
N ILE A 166 7.14 -5.86 -45.46
CA ILE A 166 6.84 -5.01 -46.64
C ILE A 166 7.56 -3.66 -46.64
N ASN A 167 8.43 -3.39 -45.67
CA ASN A 167 9.10 -2.10 -45.47
C ASN A 167 8.12 -0.91 -45.35
N ARG A 168 7.07 -1.05 -44.53
CA ARG A 168 6.06 -0.02 -44.26
C ARG A 168 5.78 0.14 -42.76
N ASN A 169 5.07 1.20 -42.40
CA ASN A 169 4.55 1.37 -41.05
C ASN A 169 3.38 0.40 -40.80
N SER A 170 3.27 -0.14 -39.59
CA SER A 170 2.13 -0.99 -39.15
C SER A 170 0.76 -0.35 -39.37
N THR A 171 0.66 0.99 -39.39
CA THR A 171 -0.58 1.70 -39.72
C THR A 171 -1.12 1.39 -41.11
N ALA A 172 -0.26 1.07 -42.08
CA ALA A 172 -0.67 0.71 -43.43
C ALA A 172 -1.44 -0.62 -43.46
N ILE A 173 -0.89 -1.63 -42.78
CA ILE A 173 -1.53 -2.94 -42.66
C ILE A 173 -2.81 -2.83 -41.80
N LEU A 174 -2.79 -2.05 -40.72
CA LEU A 174 -3.99 -1.79 -39.90
C LEU A 174 -5.10 -1.12 -40.71
N ALA A 175 -4.78 -0.15 -41.57
CA ALA A 175 -5.75 0.51 -42.44
C ALA A 175 -6.44 -0.50 -43.35
N HIS A 176 -5.67 -1.41 -43.96
CA HIS A 176 -6.22 -2.48 -44.79
C HIS A 176 -7.07 -3.47 -43.98
N LEU A 177 -6.57 -3.96 -42.84
CA LEU A 177 -7.32 -4.87 -41.95
C LEU A 177 -8.61 -4.25 -41.39
N SER A 178 -8.70 -2.92 -41.37
CA SER A 178 -9.91 -2.16 -41.00
C SER A 178 -10.83 -1.82 -42.19
N GLY A 179 -10.48 -2.26 -43.41
CA GLY A 179 -11.26 -2.02 -44.63
C GLY A 179 -11.10 -0.63 -45.26
N ARG A 180 -10.19 0.21 -44.75
CA ARG A 180 -9.98 1.59 -45.28
C ARG A 180 -9.21 1.62 -46.60
N THR A 181 -8.49 0.55 -46.91
CA THR A 181 -7.69 0.41 -48.13
C THR A 181 -7.85 -1.01 -48.68
N SER A 182 -7.87 -1.16 -50.01
CA SER A 182 -8.02 -2.46 -50.68
C SER A 182 -6.82 -3.39 -50.52
N HIS A 183 -5.61 -2.85 -50.36
CA HIS A 183 -4.37 -3.60 -50.15
C HIS A 183 -3.36 -2.77 -49.35
N SER A 184 -2.32 -3.41 -48.81
CA SER A 184 -1.17 -2.74 -48.19
C SER A 184 0.13 -3.36 -48.69
N GLY A 185 1.02 -2.53 -49.25
CA GLY A 185 2.31 -2.99 -49.79
C GLY A 185 2.19 -3.87 -51.03
N GLY A 186 1.06 -3.81 -51.75
CA GLY A 186 0.78 -4.70 -52.88
C GLY A 186 0.15 -6.05 -52.48
N TYR A 187 -0.15 -6.25 -51.19
CA TYR A 187 -0.68 -7.49 -50.65
C TYR A 187 -1.99 -7.27 -49.89
N THR A 188 -2.78 -8.34 -49.80
CA THR A 188 -4.00 -8.43 -49.02
C THR A 188 -3.71 -9.18 -47.72
N TRP A 189 -4.24 -8.68 -46.61
CA TRP A 189 -3.96 -9.18 -45.27
C TRP A 189 -5.25 -9.56 -44.56
N LYS A 190 -5.19 -10.64 -43.78
CA LYS A 190 -6.26 -11.04 -42.87
C LYS A 190 -5.72 -11.34 -41.49
N TYR A 191 -6.54 -11.12 -40.47
CA TYR A 191 -6.25 -11.65 -39.15
C TYR A 191 -6.44 -13.17 -39.14
N LEU A 192 -5.56 -13.86 -38.42
CA LEU A 192 -5.83 -15.24 -38.03
C LEU A 192 -6.61 -15.22 -36.71
N SER A 193 -7.67 -16.03 -36.67
CA SER A 193 -8.47 -16.29 -35.47
C SER A 193 -7.70 -17.14 -34.47
#